data_AF-A0A257S0V7-F1
#
_entry.id   AF-A0A257S0V7-F1
#
_cell.length_a   1.000
_cell.length_b   1.000
_cell.length_c   1.000
_cell.angle_alpha   90.00
_cell.angle_beta   90.00
_cell.angle_gamma   90.00
#
_symmetry.space_group_name_H-M   'P 1'
#
loop_
_entity.id
_entity.type
_entity.pdbx_description
1 polymer ?
#
loop_
_entity_poly.entity_id
_entity_poly.type
_entity_poly.pdbx_seq_one_letter_code
_entity_poly.pdbx_strand_id
1 'polypeptide(L)'
;GSAAAERALVVTEGLLIYLTAEQVTALARDLHAQPGFRYWLIDLANPRLLAYMTRTWGKGVQRGNAPFRFAPSEGTAFFRPLGWREEQFRSSMEEARRLHREMRMMWLWRLIGRLYSKRKQEEFRRMSGIVLLERE
;
A
#
# COMPACT_ATOMS: atom_id res chain seq x y z
N GLY A 1 -26.30 1.26 26.18
CA GLY A 1 -25.77 0.23 25.26
C GLY A 1 -24.84 0.91 24.30
N SER A 2 -23.57 0.51 24.26
CA SER A 2 -22.61 1.05 23.30
C SER A 2 -23.10 0.71 21.89
N ALA A 3 -23.22 1.71 21.02
CA ALA A 3 -23.46 1.50 19.61
C ALA A 3 -22.23 0.79 19.02
N ALA A 4 -22.22 -0.54 19.06
CA ALA A 4 -21.24 -1.32 18.32
C ALA A 4 -21.39 -0.93 16.84
N ALA A 5 -20.36 -0.34 16.27
CA ALA A 5 -20.33 -0.05 14.84
C ALA A 5 -20.53 -1.38 14.10
N GLU A 6 -21.69 -1.54 13.47
CA GLU A 6 -22.11 -2.81 12.86
C GLU A 6 -21.11 -3.25 11.78
N ARG A 7 -20.37 -2.30 11.18
CA ARG A 7 -19.23 -2.46 10.29
C ARG A 7 -18.26 -1.28 10.43
N ALA A 8 -17.15 -1.46 11.12
CA ALA A 8 -16.09 -0.46 11.27
C ALA A 8 -15.01 -0.58 10.19
N LEU A 9 -14.42 0.57 9.84
CA LEU A 9 -13.28 0.74 8.94
C LEU A 9 -12.03 1.08 9.76
N VAL A 10 -10.97 0.30 9.60
CA VAL A 10 -9.65 0.57 10.17
C VAL A 10 -8.80 1.29 9.12
N VAL A 11 -8.04 2.30 9.51
CA VAL A 11 -7.14 3.04 8.61
C VAL A 11 -5.72 3.03 9.18
N THR A 12 -4.76 2.59 8.38
CA THR A 12 -3.33 2.67 8.72
C THR A 12 -2.59 3.37 7.59
N GLU A 13 -2.37 4.67 7.75
CA GLU A 13 -1.65 5.52 6.79
C GLU A 13 -0.22 5.77 7.24
N GLY A 14 0.75 5.56 6.35
CA GLY A 14 2.17 5.78 6.60
C GLY A 14 2.72 4.88 7.70
N LEU A 15 2.09 3.75 7.97
CA LEU A 15 2.46 2.86 9.08
C LEU A 15 3.18 1.60 8.59
N LEU A 16 2.53 0.86 7.68
CA LEU A 16 2.97 -0.51 7.36
C LEU A 16 4.38 -0.56 6.82
N ILE A 17 4.79 0.44 6.04
CA ILE A 17 6.12 0.55 5.44
C ILE A 17 7.27 0.44 6.47
N TYR A 18 7.03 0.77 7.74
CA TYR A 18 8.03 0.74 8.81
C TYR A 18 8.04 -0.56 9.63
N LEU A 19 7.04 -1.42 9.44
CA LEU A 19 6.89 -2.68 10.15
C LEU A 19 7.64 -3.82 9.44
N THR A 20 7.99 -4.88 10.16
CA THR A 20 8.42 -6.13 9.52
C THR A 20 7.22 -6.91 8.99
N ALA A 21 7.45 -7.89 8.12
CA ALA A 21 6.37 -8.75 7.62
C ALA A 21 5.66 -9.50 8.76
N GLU A 22 6.38 -9.90 9.80
CA GLU A 22 5.84 -10.56 11.00
C GLU A 22 4.93 -9.60 11.79
N GLN A 23 5.34 -8.34 11.95
CA GLN A 23 4.53 -7.33 12.62
C GLN A 23 3.26 -7.00 11.83
N VAL A 24 3.34 -6.87 10.51
CA VAL A 24 2.15 -6.67 9.66
C VAL A 24 1.24 -7.89 9.73
N THR A 25 1.81 -9.10 9.76
CA THR A 25 1.04 -10.35 9.93
C THR A 25 0.30 -10.38 11.26
N ALA A 26 0.97 -10.02 12.35
CA ALA A 26 0.35 -9.94 13.67
C ALA A 26 -0.79 -8.91 13.68
N LEU A 27 -0.54 -7.69 13.19
CA LEU A 27 -1.56 -6.65 13.07
C LEU A 27 -2.77 -7.12 12.25
N ALA A 28 -2.54 -7.74 11.08
CA ALA A 28 -3.62 -8.22 10.22
C ALA A 28 -4.50 -9.27 10.93
N ARG A 29 -3.89 -10.16 11.73
CA ARG A 29 -4.61 -11.18 12.52
C ARG A 29 -5.38 -10.55 13.67
N ASP A 30 -4.77 -9.62 14.39
CA ASP A 30 -5.42 -8.92 15.51
C ASP A 30 -6.64 -8.13 15.04
N LEU A 31 -6.54 -7.47 13.88
CA LEU A 31 -7.67 -6.80 13.25
C LEU A 31 -8.74 -7.78 12.78
N HIS A 32 -8.36 -8.88 12.13
CA HIS A 32 -9.31 -9.89 11.63
C HIS A 32 -10.09 -10.57 12.78
N ALA A 33 -9.44 -10.76 13.93
CA ALA A 33 -10.04 -11.34 15.13
C ALA A 33 -11.20 -10.51 15.71
N GLN A 34 -11.34 -9.22 15.33
CA GLN A 34 -12.44 -8.36 15.73
C GLN A 34 -13.56 -8.40 14.67
N PRO A 35 -14.72 -9.04 14.93
CA PRO A 35 -15.77 -9.19 13.91
C PRO A 35 -16.36 -7.87 13.41
N GLY A 36 -16.28 -6.80 14.21
CA GLY A 36 -16.72 -5.47 13.81
C GLY A 36 -15.82 -4.80 12.77
N PHE A 37 -14.55 -5.22 12.61
CA PHE A 37 -13.63 -4.65 11.63
C PHE A 37 -13.83 -5.32 10.28
N ARG A 38 -14.75 -4.76 9.49
CA ARG A 38 -15.08 -5.28 8.16
C ARG A 38 -14.06 -4.86 7.10
N TYR A 39 -13.54 -3.65 7.22
CA TYR A 39 -12.67 -3.04 6.22
C TYR A 39 -11.36 -2.54 6.82
N TRP A 40 -10.29 -2.63 6.05
CA TRP A 40 -8.98 -2.11 6.42
C TRP A 40 -8.35 -1.35 5.24
N LEU A 41 -8.15 -0.05 5.40
CA LEU A 41 -7.54 0.84 4.42
C LEU A 41 -6.06 1.01 4.74
N ILE A 42 -5.20 0.74 3.77
CA ILE A 42 -3.74 0.80 3.90
C ILE A 42 -3.12 1.55 2.72
N ASP A 43 -1.95 2.16 2.93
CA ASP A 43 -1.02 2.45 1.84
C ASP A 43 -0.06 1.25 1.64
N LEU A 44 0.19 0.92 0.38
CA LEU A 44 1.08 -0.18 0.00
C LEU A 44 2.08 0.27 -1.07
N ALA A 45 3.35 -0.06 -0.86
CA ALA A 45 4.43 0.16 -1.80
C ALA A 45 4.95 -1.18 -2.36
N ASN A 46 5.47 -1.17 -3.59
CA ASN A 46 6.16 -2.32 -4.15
C ASN A 46 7.66 -2.36 -3.74
N PRO A 47 8.35 -3.51 -3.86
CA PRO A 47 9.75 -3.64 -3.47
C PRO A 47 10.70 -2.68 -4.21
N ARG A 48 10.41 -2.36 -5.47
CA ARG A 48 11.25 -1.44 -6.27
C ARG A 48 11.19 0.00 -5.74
N LEU A 49 10.00 0.45 -5.34
CA LEU A 49 9.79 1.75 -4.74
C LEU A 49 10.45 1.82 -3.36
N LEU A 50 10.30 0.76 -2.54
CA LEU A 50 10.98 0.66 -1.25
C LEU A 50 12.49 0.80 -1.41
N ALA A 51 13.09 0.07 -2.34
CA ALA A 51 14.53 0.14 -2.62
C ALA A 51 14.96 1.55 -3.07
N TYR A 52 14.16 2.21 -3.92
CA TYR A 52 14.41 3.58 -4.35
C TYR A 52 14.34 4.58 -3.18
N MET A 53 13.30 4.49 -2.34
CA MET A 53 13.13 5.34 -1.16
C MET A 53 14.26 5.13 -0.16
N THR A 54 14.66 3.88 0.08
CA THR A 54 15.81 3.55 0.95
C THR A 54 17.11 4.13 0.41
N ARG A 55 17.36 4.07 -0.91
CA ARG A 55 18.57 4.67 -1.51
C ARG A 55 18.57 6.20 -1.40
N THR A 56 17.42 6.83 -1.60
CA THR A 56 17.31 8.30 -1.71
C THR A 56 17.18 8.96 -0.35
N TRP A 57 16.40 8.37 0.56
CA TRP A 57 16.02 8.94 1.86
C TRP A 57 16.50 8.11 3.05
N GLY A 58 17.07 6.93 2.84
CA GLY A 58 17.44 6.00 3.91
C GLY A 58 18.35 6.61 4.97
N LYS A 59 19.29 7.49 4.62
CA LYS A 59 20.14 8.19 5.60
C LYS A 59 19.36 9.10 6.54
N GLY A 60 18.33 9.80 6.04
CA GLY A 60 17.49 10.68 6.86
C GLY A 60 16.52 9.88 7.73
N VAL A 61 15.94 8.83 7.15
CA VAL A 61 14.96 7.96 7.78
C VAL A 61 15.58 7.08 8.88
N GLN A 62 16.81 6.59 8.67
CA GLN A 62 17.57 5.86 9.70
C GLN A 62 17.92 6.74 10.90
N ARG A 63 18.24 8.02 10.69
CA ARG A 63 18.46 8.97 11.80
C ARG A 63 17.21 9.17 12.65
N GLY A 64 16.03 9.04 12.05
CA GLY A 64 14.74 9.05 12.75
C GLY A 64 14.31 7.68 13.30
N ASN A 65 15.18 6.66 13.26
CA ASN A 65 14.89 5.29 13.68
C ASN A 65 13.64 4.66 13.02
N ALA A 66 13.32 5.05 11.78
CA ALA A 66 12.14 4.59 11.05
C ALA A 66 12.49 3.89 9.72
N PRO A 67 13.44 2.93 9.67
CA PRO A 67 13.83 2.32 8.41
C PRO A 67 12.63 1.68 7.68
N PHE A 68 12.57 1.85 6.36
CA PHE A 68 11.59 1.19 5.52
C PHE A 68 11.87 -0.32 5.47
N ARG A 69 10.86 -1.12 5.80
CA ARG A 69 10.97 -2.58 6.03
C ARG A 69 9.92 -3.41 5.30
N PHE A 70 8.76 -2.84 4.98
CA PHE A 70 7.66 -3.58 4.38
C PHE A 70 7.34 -3.11 2.96
N ALA A 71 7.52 -4.02 2.01
CA ALA A 71 6.95 -3.94 0.67
C ALA A 71 6.89 -5.37 0.12
N PRO A 72 5.80 -6.12 0.33
CA PRO A 72 5.70 -7.50 -0.08
C PRO A 72 5.76 -7.61 -1.61
N SER A 73 6.48 -8.61 -2.11
CA SER A 73 6.63 -8.84 -3.55
C SER A 73 5.33 -9.31 -4.22
N GLU A 74 4.48 -9.94 -3.41
CA GLU A 74 3.15 -10.45 -3.69
C GLU A 74 2.11 -9.34 -3.77
N GLY A 75 2.46 -8.11 -3.35
CA GLY A 75 1.54 -7.00 -3.25
C GLY A 75 0.40 -7.31 -2.27
N THR A 76 -0.84 -7.05 -2.67
CA THR A 76 -2.01 -7.28 -1.83
C THR A 76 -2.30 -8.76 -1.59
N ALA A 77 -1.75 -9.67 -2.40
CA ALA A 77 -1.90 -11.11 -2.19
C ALA A 77 -1.23 -11.59 -0.88
N PHE A 78 -0.29 -10.83 -0.31
CA PHE A 78 0.27 -11.06 1.03
C PHE A 78 -0.81 -11.21 2.12
N PHE A 79 -1.92 -10.47 2.00
CA PHE A 79 -2.97 -10.41 3.01
C PHE A 79 -4.02 -11.52 2.89
N ARG A 80 -4.12 -12.19 1.73
CA ARG A 80 -5.10 -13.27 1.51
C ARG A 80 -5.05 -14.41 2.52
N PRO A 81 -3.88 -15.03 2.82
CA PRO A 81 -3.81 -16.09 3.83
C PRO A 81 -4.13 -15.60 5.25
N LEU A 82 -4.29 -14.29 5.46
CA LEU A 82 -4.63 -13.65 6.72
C LEU A 82 -6.13 -13.28 6.80
N GLY A 83 -6.94 -13.74 5.83
CA GLY A 83 -8.39 -13.50 5.80
C GLY A 83 -8.79 -12.14 5.24
N TRP A 84 -7.92 -11.50 4.47
CA TRP A 84 -8.14 -10.18 3.89
C TRP A 84 -8.06 -10.22 2.36
N ARG A 85 -9.13 -9.82 1.70
CA ARG A 85 -9.25 -9.73 0.24
C ARG A 85 -9.04 -8.29 -0.23
N GLU A 86 -8.32 -8.10 -1.33
CA GLU A 86 -8.36 -6.81 -2.04
C GLU A 86 -9.77 -6.56 -2.57
N GLU A 87 -10.41 -5.52 -2.06
CA GLU A 87 -11.69 -5.01 -2.56
C GLU A 87 -11.45 -3.90 -3.59
N GLN A 88 -10.55 -2.96 -3.28
CA GLN A 88 -10.16 -1.89 -4.21
C GLN A 88 -8.66 -1.58 -4.09
N PHE A 89 -8.05 -1.28 -5.24
CA PHE A 89 -6.70 -0.71 -5.32
C PHE A 89 -6.77 0.61 -6.09
N ARG A 90 -6.31 1.70 -5.48
CA ARG A 90 -6.19 3.01 -6.12
C ARG A 90 -4.73 3.38 -6.27
N SER A 91 -4.26 3.46 -7.51
CA SER A 91 -2.88 3.83 -7.81
C SER A 91 -2.60 5.28 -7.40
N SER A 92 -1.55 5.49 -6.61
CA SER A 92 -1.09 6.83 -6.24
C SER A 92 -0.75 7.68 -7.47
N MET A 93 -0.25 7.06 -8.55
CA MET A 93 0.08 7.76 -9.79
C MET A 93 -1.17 8.22 -10.55
N GLU A 94 -2.20 7.37 -10.61
CA GLU A 94 -3.47 7.70 -11.27
C GLU A 94 -4.24 8.76 -10.49
N GLU A 95 -4.25 8.66 -9.16
CA GLU A 95 -4.85 9.66 -8.27
C GLU A 95 -4.11 11.00 -8.32
N ALA A 96 -2.77 11.01 -8.35
CA ALA A 96 -2.00 12.24 -8.53
C ALA A 96 -2.36 12.95 -9.84
N ARG A 97 -2.60 12.20 -10.91
CA ARG A 97 -3.05 12.76 -12.18
C ARG A 97 -4.47 13.31 -12.09
N ARG A 98 -5.40 12.55 -11.52
CA ARG A 98 -6.81 12.97 -11.34
C ARG A 98 -6.91 14.26 -10.53
N LEU A 99 -6.02 14.43 -9.54
CA LEU A 99 -5.96 15.59 -8.67
C LEU A 99 -5.07 16.73 -9.22
N HIS A 100 -4.56 16.62 -10.44
CA HIS A 100 -3.62 17.58 -11.05
C HIS A 100 -2.37 17.86 -10.19
N ARG A 101 -1.93 16.87 -9.42
CA ARG A 101 -0.72 16.87 -8.57
C ARG A 101 0.40 16.00 -9.15
N GLU A 102 0.41 15.79 -10.46
CA GLU A 102 1.48 15.02 -11.10
C GLU A 102 2.80 15.79 -11.09
N MET A 103 3.92 15.08 -10.94
CA MET A 103 5.25 15.69 -11.05
C MET A 103 5.44 16.33 -12.43
N ARG A 104 6.20 17.43 -12.47
CA ARG A 104 6.58 18.09 -13.73
C ARG A 104 7.25 17.06 -14.65
N MET A 105 6.82 16.99 -15.92
CA MET A 105 7.26 16.02 -16.96
C MET A 105 6.68 14.59 -16.86
N MET A 106 5.71 14.30 -15.98
CA MET A 106 5.07 12.97 -15.93
C MET A 106 4.38 12.55 -17.23
N TRP A 107 3.93 13.51 -18.04
CA TRP A 107 3.36 13.23 -19.36
C TRP A 107 4.36 12.56 -20.32
N LEU A 108 5.67 12.87 -20.23
CA LEU A 108 6.71 12.27 -21.07
C LEU A 108 6.95 10.82 -20.67
N TRP A 109 7.04 10.55 -19.37
CA TRP A 109 7.14 9.20 -18.81
C TRP A 109 5.95 8.33 -19.21
N ARG A 110 4.75 8.90 -19.29
CA ARG A 110 3.56 8.19 -19.78
C ARG A 110 3.66 7.85 -21.27
N LEU A 111 4.23 8.73 -22.09
CA LEU A 111 4.45 8.48 -23.51
C LEU A 111 5.40 7.28 -23.69
N ILE A 112 6.50 7.27 -22.95
CA ILE A 112 7.47 6.17 -22.91
C ILE A 112 6.79 4.90 -22.38
N GLY A 113 5.97 5.01 -21.33
CA GLY A 113 5.27 3.89 -20.71
C GLY A 113 4.33 3.14 -21.64
N ARG A 114 3.79 3.79 -22.69
CA ARG A 114 2.97 3.13 -23.73
C ARG A 114 3.73 2.08 -24.52
N LEU A 115 5.07 2.20 -24.59
CA LEU A 115 5.94 1.25 -25.27
C LEU A 115 6.23 0.00 -24.42
N TYR A 116 5.90 0.03 -23.13
CA TYR A 116 6.08 -1.12 -22.24
C TYR A 116 4.98 -2.16 -22.42
N SER A 117 5.32 -3.42 -22.16
CA SER A 117 4.36 -4.52 -22.13
C SER A 117 3.26 -4.29 -21.08
N LYS A 118 2.08 -4.88 -21.29
CA LYS A 118 0.94 -4.76 -20.36
C LYS A 118 1.29 -5.15 -18.92
N ARG A 119 2.10 -6.20 -18.76
CA ARG A 119 2.62 -6.61 -17.45
C ARG A 119 3.44 -5.51 -16.78
N LYS A 120 4.36 -4.89 -17.52
CA LYS A 120 5.21 -3.83 -16.98
C LYS A 120 4.41 -2.55 -16.70
N GLN A 121 3.41 -2.23 -17.52
CA GLN A 121 2.47 -1.13 -17.24
C GLN A 121 1.71 -1.38 -15.92
N GLU A 122 1.25 -2.60 -15.67
CA GLU A 122 0.57 -2.97 -14.43
C GLU A 122 1.50 -2.90 -13.21
N GLU A 123 2.75 -3.38 -13.34
CA GLU A 123 3.76 -3.24 -12.29
C GLU A 123 4.03 -1.77 -11.92
N PHE A 124 4.04 -0.87 -12.89
CA PHE A 124 4.15 0.57 -12.63
C PHE A 124 2.89 1.15 -12.01
N ARG A 125 1.70 0.75 -12.48
CA ARG A 125 0.42 1.19 -11.91
C ARG A 125 0.31 0.82 -10.43
N ARG A 126 0.75 -0.39 -10.07
CA ARG A 126 0.74 -0.93 -8.70
C ARG A 126 2.03 -0.65 -7.92
N MET A 127 2.84 0.31 -8.35
CA MET A 127 4.10 0.66 -7.66
C MET A 127 3.86 1.28 -6.27
N SER A 128 2.80 2.07 -6.13
CA SER A 128 2.26 2.54 -4.85
C SER A 128 0.75 2.78 -5.02
N GLY A 129 -0.01 2.52 -3.96
CA GLY A 129 -1.43 2.83 -3.95
C GLY A 129 -2.06 2.72 -2.58
N ILE A 130 -3.30 3.20 -2.50
CA ILE A 130 -4.20 2.94 -1.38
C ILE A 130 -4.99 1.68 -1.68
N VAL A 131 -5.04 0.77 -0.71
CA VAL A 131 -5.72 -0.51 -0.81
C VAL A 131 -6.84 -0.56 0.23
N LEU A 132 -8.05 -0.83 -0.22
CA LEU A 132 -9.15 -1.24 0.63
C LEU A 132 -9.17 -2.76 0.69
N LEU A 133 -8.87 -3.30 1.86
CA LEU A 133 -9.02 -4.72 2.18
C LEU A 133 -10.38 -4.95 2.82
N GLU A 134 -11.03 -6.05 2.45
CA GLU A 134 -12.25 -6.54 3.08
C GLU A 134 -11.98 -7.88 3.75
N ARG A 135 -12.56 -8.07 4.93
CA ARG A 135 -12.52 -9.33 5.65
C ARG A 135 -13.27 -10.44 4.89
N GLU A 136 -12.59 -11.57 4.68
CA GLU A 136 -13.19 -12.85 4.25
C GLU A 136 -13.80 -13.62 5.43
#